data_AF-A0A7C1CYU3-F1
#
_entry.id   AF-A0A7C1CYU3-F1
#
_cell.length_a   1.000
_cell.length_b   1.000
_cell.length_c   1.000
_cell.angle_alpha   90.00
_cell.angle_beta   90.00
_cell.angle_gamma   90.00
#
_symmetry.space_group_name_H-M   'P 1'
#
loop_
_entity.id
_entity.type
_entity.pdbx_description
1 polymer ?
#
loop_
_entity_poly.entity_id
_entity_poly.type
_entity_poly.pdbx_seq_one_letter_code
_entity_poly.pdbx_strand_id
1 'polypeptide(L)'
;MKRVLIHALVLLFVLSFASSAIGSSFDLAKDIADSANEQIESLIETAVQKAEKFTEHYEEKGMALLAYETLIDNLGNDLSEKAFLISQSAITRIEELGYKAICYYIPVKLGYKVFLIDPILIIDD
;
A
#
# COMPACT_ATOMS: atom_id res chain seq x y z
N MET A 1 38.53 19.22 41.40
CA MET A 1 37.63 18.04 41.32
C MET A 1 36.16 18.40 41.09
N LYS A 2 35.59 19.44 41.72
CA LYS A 2 34.18 19.87 41.52
C LYS A 2 33.81 20.22 40.06
N ARG A 3 34.73 20.81 39.29
CA ARG A 3 34.47 21.20 37.89
C ARG A 3 34.35 20.00 36.94
N VAL A 4 35.13 18.94 37.16
CA VAL A 4 35.12 17.73 36.29
C VAL A 4 33.83 16.92 36.50
N LEU A 5 33.33 16.86 37.74
CA LEU A 5 32.07 16.21 38.08
C LEU A 5 30.84 16.84 37.40
N ILE A 6 30.84 18.17 37.23
CA ILE A 6 29.75 18.89 36.56
C ILE A 6 29.70 18.54 35.07
N HIS A 7 30.85 18.36 34.42
CA HIS A 7 30.91 18.05 32.99
C HIS A 7 30.51 16.59 32.72
N ALA A 8 30.86 15.67 33.63
CA ALA A 8 30.41 14.28 33.56
C ALA A 8 28.89 14.14 33.75
N LEU A 9 28.28 14.97 34.62
CA LEU A 9 26.83 14.94 34.87
C LEU A 9 26.02 15.47 33.68
N VAL A 10 26.51 16.51 32.98
CA VAL A 10 25.86 17.09 31.80
C VAL A 10 25.92 16.12 30.61
N LEU A 11 27.05 15.41 30.43
CA LEU A 11 27.19 14.39 29.37
C LEU A 11 26.26 13.19 29.58
N LEU A 12 26.01 12.77 30.83
CA LEU A 12 25.09 11.68 31.16
C LEU A 12 23.61 12.05 30.94
N PHE A 13 23.25 13.33 31.09
CA PHE A 13 21.88 13.81 30.88
C PHE A 13 21.49 13.82 29.40
N VAL A 14 22.42 14.12 28.48
CA VAL A 14 22.15 14.16 27.03
C VAL A 14 21.94 12.75 26.43
N LEU A 15 22.55 11.72 27.02
CA LEU A 15 22.42 10.33 26.55
C LEU A 15 21.12 9.64 26.98
N SER A 16 20.31 10.26 27.85
CA SER A 16 19.12 9.61 28.43
C SER A 16 17.81 9.87 27.68
N PHE A 17 17.81 10.68 26.61
CA PHE A 17 16.59 11.09 25.90
C PHE A 17 16.38 10.47 24.51
N ALA A 18 17.20 9.50 24.09
CA ALA A 18 17.17 9.01 22.71
C ALA A 18 16.25 7.79 22.45
N SER A 19 15.64 7.17 23.47
CA SER A 19 15.15 5.78 23.30
C SER A 19 13.64 5.56 23.45
N SER A 20 12.80 6.60 23.43
CA SER A 20 11.37 6.46 23.77
C SER A 20 10.38 6.62 22.60
N ALA A 21 10.83 6.85 21.35
CA ALA A 21 9.94 7.20 20.24
C ALA A 21 9.72 6.09 19.19
N ILE A 22 10.44 4.96 19.28
CA ILE A 22 10.47 3.95 18.21
C ILE A 22 9.20 3.08 18.18
N GLY A 23 8.54 2.87 19.33
CA GLY A 23 7.31 2.08 19.39
C GLY A 23 6.10 2.76 18.73
N SER A 24 5.96 4.08 18.89
CA SER A 24 4.84 4.82 18.30
C SER A 24 4.95 5.03 16.79
N SER A 25 6.17 5.04 16.26
CA SER A 25 6.40 5.25 14.83
C SER A 25 6.11 4.00 14.01
N PHE A 26 6.35 2.79 14.57
CA PHE A 26 6.07 1.53 13.88
C PHE A 26 4.56 1.27 13.79
N ASP A 27 3.82 1.48 14.89
CA ASP A 27 2.37 1.33 14.89
C ASP A 27 1.72 2.26 13.84
N LEU A 28 2.20 3.50 13.73
CA LEU A 28 1.74 4.43 12.71
C LEU A 28 2.09 3.98 11.28
N ALA A 29 3.30 3.46 11.06
CA ALA A 29 3.69 2.92 9.75
C ALA A 29 2.78 1.75 9.34
N LYS A 30 2.47 0.87 10.30
CA LYS A 30 1.54 -0.23 10.11
C LYS A 30 0.14 0.26 9.78
N ASP A 31 -0.40 1.21 10.53
CA ASP A 31 -1.74 1.77 10.27
C ASP A 31 -1.84 2.38 8.85
N ILE A 32 -0.75 3.02 8.37
CA ILE A 32 -0.68 3.55 7.00
C ILE A 32 -0.73 2.41 5.97
N ALA A 33 0.04 1.34 6.17
CA ALA A 33 0.06 0.19 5.27
C ALA A 33 -1.30 -0.54 5.24
N ASP A 34 -1.88 -0.80 6.42
CA ASP A 34 -3.17 -1.47 6.55
C ASP A 34 -4.29 -0.65 5.89
N SER A 35 -4.35 0.66 6.15
CA SER A 35 -5.34 1.55 5.52
C SER A 35 -5.19 1.64 4.00
N ALA A 36 -3.96 1.61 3.48
CA ALA A 36 -3.71 1.60 2.04
C ALA A 36 -4.16 0.26 1.41
N ASN A 37 -3.87 -0.86 2.07
CA ASN A 37 -4.28 -2.18 1.62
C ASN A 37 -5.80 -2.35 1.62
N GLU A 38 -6.51 -1.85 2.64
CA GLU A 38 -7.98 -1.85 2.67
C GLU A 38 -8.59 -1.07 1.49
N GLN A 39 -8.00 0.08 1.15
CA GLN A 39 -8.44 0.86 -0.01
C GLN A 39 -8.20 0.11 -1.33
N ILE A 40 -7.05 -0.54 -1.48
CA ILE A 40 -6.73 -1.37 -2.65
C ILE A 40 -7.69 -2.56 -2.75
N GLU A 41 -7.99 -3.23 -1.63
CA GLU A 41 -8.95 -4.33 -1.58
C GLU A 41 -10.35 -3.88 -2.02
N SER A 42 -10.82 -2.73 -1.52
CA SER A 42 -12.11 -2.16 -1.94
C SER A 42 -12.17 -1.84 -3.45
N LEU A 43 -11.05 -1.34 -4.02
CA LEU A 43 -10.94 -1.12 -5.46
C LEU A 43 -11.00 -2.43 -6.25
N ILE A 44 -10.32 -3.47 -5.77
CA ILE A 44 -10.33 -4.81 -6.38
C ILE A 44 -11.76 -5.37 -6.37
N GLU A 45 -12.45 -5.36 -5.23
CA GLU A 45 -13.82 -5.86 -5.11
C GLU A 45 -14.76 -5.15 -6.10
N THR A 46 -14.66 -3.81 -6.17
CA THR A 46 -15.45 -3.01 -7.09
C THR A 46 -15.15 -3.35 -8.55
N ALA A 47 -13.87 -3.57 -8.90
CA ALA A 47 -13.47 -3.94 -10.24
C ALA A 47 -13.95 -5.36 -10.60
N VAL A 48 -13.85 -6.33 -9.69
CA VAL A 48 -14.35 -7.69 -9.89
C VAL A 48 -15.85 -7.68 -10.20
N GLN A 49 -16.65 -6.97 -9.39
CA GLN A 49 -18.09 -6.86 -9.63
C GLN A 49 -18.44 -6.21 -10.98
N LYS A 50 -17.65 -5.24 -11.43
CA LYS A 50 -17.84 -4.63 -12.77
C LYS A 50 -17.46 -5.59 -13.88
N ALA A 51 -16.35 -6.31 -13.73
CA ALA A 51 -15.87 -7.29 -14.70
C ALA A 51 -16.87 -8.45 -14.87
N GLU A 52 -17.49 -8.91 -13.78
CA GLU A 52 -18.57 -9.91 -13.82
C GLU A 52 -19.74 -9.42 -14.67
N LYS A 53 -20.20 -8.18 -14.45
CA LYS A 53 -21.28 -7.58 -15.26
C LYS A 53 -20.90 -7.46 -16.73
N PHE A 54 -19.65 -7.09 -17.05
CA PHE A 54 -19.20 -7.05 -18.45
C PHE A 54 -19.19 -8.45 -19.07
N THR A 55 -18.79 -9.46 -18.29
CA THR A 55 -18.74 -10.86 -18.75
C THR A 55 -20.14 -11.40 -19.00
N GLU A 56 -21.10 -11.13 -18.11
CA GLU A 56 -22.53 -11.46 -18.32
C GLU A 56 -23.07 -10.81 -19.61
N HIS A 57 -22.77 -9.54 -19.87
CA HIS A 57 -23.22 -8.89 -21.10
C HIS A 57 -22.58 -9.48 -22.37
N TYR A 58 -21.34 -9.97 -22.27
CA TYR A 58 -20.66 -10.66 -23.36
C TYR A 58 -21.25 -12.04 -23.63
N GLU A 59 -21.38 -12.87 -22.60
CA GLU A 59 -21.83 -14.26 -22.74
C GLU A 59 -23.33 -14.37 -23.05
N GLU A 60 -24.15 -13.51 -22.43
CA GLU A 60 -25.61 -13.69 -22.45
C GLU A 60 -26.34 -12.65 -23.30
N LYS A 61 -25.78 -11.44 -23.46
CA LYS A 61 -26.47 -10.30 -24.10
C LYS A 61 -25.85 -9.91 -25.43
N GLY A 62 -24.88 -10.67 -25.92
CA GLY A 62 -24.32 -10.53 -27.26
C GLY A 62 -23.42 -9.31 -27.46
N MET A 63 -22.74 -8.83 -26.40
CA MET A 63 -21.68 -7.82 -26.57
C MET A 63 -20.58 -8.39 -27.49
N ALA A 64 -20.08 -7.57 -28.42
CA ALA A 64 -18.98 -7.98 -29.29
C ALA A 64 -17.68 -8.22 -28.48
N LEU A 65 -16.90 -9.22 -28.86
CA LEU A 65 -15.65 -9.58 -28.17
C LEU A 65 -14.69 -8.38 -28.02
N LEU A 66 -14.49 -7.60 -29.09
CA LEU A 66 -13.62 -6.43 -29.07
C LEU A 66 -14.07 -5.38 -28.03
N ALA A 67 -15.39 -5.18 -27.89
CA ALA A 67 -15.94 -4.25 -26.91
C ALA A 67 -15.73 -4.77 -25.48
N TYR A 68 -15.95 -6.06 -25.26
CA TYR A 68 -15.69 -6.71 -23.98
C TYR A 68 -14.22 -6.62 -23.56
N GLU A 69 -13.29 -6.97 -24.45
CA GLU A 69 -11.85 -6.91 -24.20
C GLU A 69 -11.41 -5.48 -23.86
N THR A 70 -11.91 -4.48 -24.59
CA THR A 70 -11.63 -3.06 -24.33
C THR A 70 -12.12 -2.63 -22.95
N LEU A 71 -13.31 -3.05 -22.53
CA LEU A 71 -13.86 -2.72 -21.22
C LEU A 71 -13.06 -3.36 -20.08
N ILE A 72 -12.65 -4.63 -20.24
CA ILE A 72 -11.82 -5.33 -19.26
C ILE A 72 -10.42 -4.69 -19.16
N ASP A 73 -9.79 -4.35 -20.29
CA ASP A 73 -8.48 -3.70 -20.30
C ASP A 73 -8.53 -2.34 -19.63
N ASN A 74 -9.51 -1.51 -19.97
CA ASN A 74 -9.67 -0.20 -19.35
C ASN A 74 -9.91 -0.32 -17.83
N LEU A 75 -10.71 -1.30 -17.41
CA LEU A 75 -11.00 -1.53 -16.00
C LEU A 75 -9.76 -1.99 -15.22
N GLY A 76 -8.99 -2.94 -15.77
CA GLY A 76 -7.78 -3.45 -15.14
C GLY A 76 -6.65 -2.42 -15.11
N ASN A 77 -6.50 -1.62 -16.17
CA ASN A 77 -5.53 -0.53 -16.20
C ASN A 77 -5.87 0.57 -15.17
N ASP A 78 -7.14 0.99 -15.09
CA ASP A 78 -7.61 1.97 -14.08
C ASP A 78 -7.40 1.45 -12.65
N LEU A 79 -7.70 0.17 -12.39
CA LEU A 79 -7.43 -0.46 -11.10
C LEU A 79 -5.93 -0.45 -10.75
N SER A 80 -5.08 -0.86 -11.70
CA SER A 80 -3.63 -0.92 -11.51
C SER A 80 -3.03 0.46 -11.25
N GLU A 81 -3.45 1.47 -12.02
CA GLU A 81 -2.99 2.86 -11.85
C GLU A 81 -3.40 3.42 -10.48
N LYS A 82 -4.64 3.23 -10.06
CA LYS A 82 -5.11 3.70 -8.74
C LYS A 82 -4.40 3.01 -7.59
N ALA A 83 -4.23 1.69 -7.69
CA ALA A 83 -3.50 0.93 -6.67
C ALA A 83 -2.05 1.38 -6.56
N PHE A 84 -1.38 1.64 -7.70
CA PHE A 84 -0.02 2.18 -7.74
C PHE A 84 0.09 3.56 -7.06
N LEU A 85 -0.87 4.46 -7.29
CA LEU A 85 -0.86 5.78 -6.65
C LEU A 85 -1.05 5.68 -5.13
N ILE A 86 -1.95 4.80 -4.68
CA ILE A 86 -2.17 4.53 -3.25
C ILE A 86 -0.89 3.95 -2.63
N SER A 87 -0.30 2.93 -3.26
CA SER A 87 0.87 2.24 -2.74
C SER A 87 2.09 3.14 -2.70
N GLN A 88 2.36 3.90 -3.76
CA GLN A 88 3.44 4.89 -3.78
C GLN A 88 3.28 5.92 -2.66
N SER A 89 2.07 6.49 -2.50
CA SER A 89 1.83 7.50 -1.47
C SER A 89 2.05 6.94 -0.06
N ALA A 90 1.56 5.73 0.22
CA ALA A 90 1.73 5.10 1.52
C ALA A 90 3.19 4.69 1.79
N ILE A 91 3.90 4.15 0.79
CA ILE A 91 5.35 3.83 0.90
C ILE A 91 6.14 5.09 1.24
N THR A 92 5.91 6.22 0.54
CA THR A 92 6.60 7.48 0.86
C THR A 92 6.39 7.91 2.30
N ARG A 93 5.15 7.80 2.82
CA ARG A 93 4.86 8.17 4.22
C ARG A 93 5.50 7.22 5.22
N ILE A 94 5.59 5.93 4.91
CA ILE A 94 6.27 4.92 5.73
C ILE A 94 7.79 5.19 5.75
N GLU A 95 8.38 5.56 4.62
CA GLU A 95 9.79 5.94 4.50
C GLU A 95 10.13 7.22 5.28
N GLU A 96 9.23 8.20 5.30
CA GLU A 96 9.36 9.40 6.13
C GLU A 96 9.37 9.10 7.64
N LEU A 97 8.75 7.99 8.06
CA LEU A 97 8.78 7.48 9.44
C LEU A 97 10.05 6.66 9.75
N GLY A 98 10.92 6.46 8.75
CA GLY A 98 12.16 5.71 8.90
C GLY A 98 12.04 4.22 8.66
N TYR A 99 10.91 3.75 8.09
CA TYR A 99 10.67 2.35 7.78
C TYR A 99 10.69 2.06 6.27
N LYS A 100 10.91 0.81 5.89
CA LYS A 100 10.93 0.32 4.52
C LYS A 100 9.67 -0.48 4.23
N ALA A 101 9.06 -0.19 3.08
CA ALA A 101 7.93 -0.94 2.56
C ALA A 101 8.11 -1.19 1.06
N ILE A 102 7.50 -2.28 0.57
CA ILE A 102 7.52 -2.68 -0.84
C ILE A 102 6.12 -3.07 -1.31
N CYS A 103 5.92 -3.05 -2.64
CA CYS A 103 4.78 -3.72 -3.25
C CYS A 103 5.09 -5.20 -3.44
N TYR A 104 4.17 -6.10 -3.07
CA TYR A 104 4.38 -7.55 -3.23
C TYR A 104 3.62 -8.21 -4.39
N TYR A 105 2.84 -7.43 -5.14
CA TYR A 105 2.10 -7.79 -6.35
C TYR A 105 1.16 -9.01 -6.22
N ILE A 106 -0.15 -8.79 -6.30
CA ILE A 106 -1.15 -9.87 -6.33
C ILE A 106 -1.82 -9.99 -7.71
N PRO A 107 -2.04 -11.22 -8.23
CA PRO A 107 -2.78 -11.43 -9.45
C PRO A 107 -4.29 -11.31 -9.20
N VAL A 108 -4.94 -10.37 -9.88
CA VAL A 108 -6.40 -10.17 -9.84
C VAL A 108 -6.98 -10.52 -11.20
N LYS A 109 -7.92 -11.47 -11.21
CA LYS A 109 -8.63 -11.87 -12.43
C LYS A 109 -9.84 -10.96 -12.66
N LEU A 110 -9.87 -10.29 -13.80
CA LEU A 110 -10.99 -9.49 -14.27
C LEU A 110 -11.46 -10.07 -15.60
N GLY A 111 -12.63 -10.70 -15.60
CA GLY A 111 -13.11 -11.43 -16.77
C GLY A 111 -12.13 -12.54 -17.18
N TYR A 112 -11.67 -12.51 -18.43
CA TYR A 112 -10.69 -13.49 -18.94
C TYR A 112 -9.23 -13.05 -18.82
N LYS A 113 -8.95 -11.89 -18.22
CA LYS A 113 -7.59 -11.35 -18.08
C LYS A 113 -7.16 -11.29 -16.62
N VAL A 114 -5.84 -11.27 -16.41
CA VAL A 114 -5.22 -11.15 -15.10
C VAL A 114 -4.38 -9.88 -15.08
N PHE A 115 -4.53 -9.10 -14.01
CA PHE A 115 -3.81 -7.85 -13.76
C PHE A 115 -3.02 -8.00 -12.46
N LEU A 116 -1.82 -7.43 -12.40
CA LEU A 116 -1.01 -7.40 -11.18
C LEU A 116 -1.30 -6.11 -10.44
N ILE A 117 -1.74 -6.23 -9.19
CA ILE A 117 -2.12 -5.10 -8.33
C ILE A 117 -1.11 -4.97 -7.19
N ASP A 118 -0.91 -3.75 -6.68
CA ASP A 118 0.25 -3.36 -5.85
C ASP A 118 -0.06 -3.17 -4.34
N PRO A 119 -0.49 -4.17 -3.56
CA PRO A 119 -0.57 -4.01 -2.11
C PRO A 119 0.81 -3.92 -1.47
N ILE A 120 0.83 -3.37 -0.25
CA ILE A 120 2.02 -2.94 0.47
C ILE A 120 2.37 -3.94 1.58
N LEU A 121 3.67 -4.17 1.75
CA LEU A 121 4.25 -4.92 2.86
C LEU A 121 5.42 -4.13 3.46
N ILE A 122 5.40 -3.91 4.77
CA ILE A 122 6.55 -3.39 5.54
C ILE A 122 7.57 -4.52 5.69
N ILE A 123 8.86 -4.23 5.46
CA ILE A 123 9.96 -5.22 5.44
C ILE A 123 11.05 -4.97 6.50
N ASP A 124 10.81 -4.10 7.46
CA ASP A 124 11.72 -3.91 8.59
C ASP A 124 11.38 -4.87 9.75
N ASP A 125 12.45 -5.35 10.40
CA ASP A 125 12.44 -6.27 11.55
C ASP A 125 12.20 -5.55 12.90
#